data_AF-A0A356QII6-F1
#
_entry.id   AF-A0A356QII6-F1
#
_cell.length_a   1.000
_cell.length_b   1.000
_cell.length_c   1.000
_cell.angle_alpha   90.00
_cell.angle_beta   90.00
_cell.angle_gamma   90.00
#
_symmetry.space_group_name_H-M   'P 1'
#
loop_
_entity.id
_entity.type
_entity.pdbx_description
1 polymer ?
#
loop_
_entity_poly.entity_id
_entity_poly.type
_entity_poly.pdbx_seq_one_letter_code
_entity_poly.pdbx_strand_id
1 'polypeptide(L)' 'ALAAGNCVVLKPAEQTPASILKVAELIGDLLPPGVLNIVNGFGAEAGQALATSKRIAK' A
#
# COMPACT_ATOMS: atom_id res chain seq x y z
N ALA A 1 2.64 -9.05 -6.18
CA ALA A 1 3.55 -7.90 -6.35
C ALA A 1 4.84 -8.09 -5.56
N LEU A 2 4.81 -8.15 -4.23
CA LEU A 2 6.01 -8.32 -3.38
C LEU A 2 6.85 -9.55 -3.74
N ALA A 3 6.24 -10.75 -3.77
CA ALA A 3 6.94 -11.99 -4.15
C ALA A 3 7.48 -11.98 -5.60
N ALA A 4 6.92 -11.12 -6.46
CA ALA A 4 7.39 -10.93 -7.83
C ALA A 4 8.49 -9.84 -7.93
N GLY A 5 9.05 -9.39 -6.79
CA GLY A 5 10.16 -8.43 -6.74
C GLY A 5 9.78 -6.96 -6.87
N ASN A 6 8.50 -6.61 -6.71
CA ASN A 6 8.05 -5.22 -6.83
C ASN A 6 7.99 -4.52 -5.47
N CYS A 7 8.37 -3.24 -5.43
CA CYS A 7 7.96 -2.34 -4.36
C CYS A 7 6.47 -2.00 -4.51
N VAL A 8 5.75 -1.93 -3.40
CA VAL A 8 4.29 -1.81 -3.39
C VAL A 8 3.86 -0.56 -2.64
N VAL A 9 2.91 0.17 -3.24
CA VAL A 9 2.08 1.15 -2.56
C VAL A 9 0.69 0.56 -2.39
N LEU A 10 0.30 0.27 -1.16
CA LEU A 10 -0.95 -0.40 -0.82
C LEU A 10 -1.93 0.60 -0.20
N LYS A 11 -3.06 0.83 -0.88
CA LYS A 11 -4.20 1.54 -0.30
C LYS A 11 -5.24 0.52 0.15
N PRO A 12 -5.53 0.37 1.46
CA PRO A 12 -6.64 -0.47 1.90
C PRO A 12 -7.99 0.18 1.61
N ALA A 13 -9.05 -0.62 1.68
CA ALA A 13 -10.42 -0.11 1.74
C ALA A 13 -10.59 0.78 2.99
N GLU A 14 -11.21 1.94 2.82
CA GLU A 14 -11.37 2.94 3.88
C GLU A 14 -12.27 2.48 5.04
N GLN A 15 -13.11 1.47 4.83
CA GLN A 15 -13.97 0.88 5.86
C GLN A 15 -13.21 -0.06 6.79
N THR A 16 -12.10 -0.64 6.32
CA THR A 16 -11.34 -1.67 7.05
C THR A 16 -9.81 -1.45 7.01
N PRO A 17 -9.29 -0.27 7.34
CA PRO A 17 -7.86 0.02 7.26
C PRO A 17 -7.04 -0.70 8.35
N ALA A 18 -7.65 -0.98 9.51
CA ALA A 18 -6.93 -1.51 10.67
C ALA A 18 -6.31 -2.89 10.44
N SER A 19 -6.99 -3.77 9.69
CA SER A 19 -6.52 -5.14 9.49
C SER A 19 -5.16 -5.20 8.77
N ILE A 20 -4.95 -4.37 7.75
CA ILE A 20 -3.66 -4.36 7.04
C ILE A 20 -2.56 -3.70 7.87
N LEU A 21 -2.90 -2.66 8.64
CA LEU A 21 -1.95 -2.02 9.53
C LEU A 21 -1.49 -3.00 10.61
N LYS A 22 -2.41 -3.84 11.13
CA LYS A 22 -2.03 -4.88 12.10
C LYS A 22 -1.11 -5.93 11.49
N VAL A 23 -1.32 -6.31 10.24
CA VAL A 23 -0.39 -7.18 9.52
C VAL A 23 0.98 -6.51 9.37
N ALA A 24 1.01 -5.22 8.99
CA ALA A 24 2.26 -4.47 8.84
C ALA A 24 3.05 -4.34 10.14
N GLU A 25 2.39 -4.23 11.29
CA GLU A 25 3.05 -4.30 12.61
C GLU A 25 3.76 -5.63 12.85
N LEU A 26 3.25 -6.73 12.30
CA LEU A 26 3.79 -8.08 12.53
C LEU A 26 4.93 -8.45 11.57
N ILE A 27 5.01 -7.80 10.40
CA ILE A 27 5.96 -8.16 9.34
C ILE A 27 6.88 -7.02 8.91
N GLY A 28 6.66 -5.80 9.43
CA GLY A 28 7.31 -4.59 8.94
C GLY A 28 8.82 -4.58 9.13
N ASP A 29 9.33 -5.29 10.13
CA ASP A 29 10.75 -5.49 10.42
C ASP A 29 11.43 -6.48 9.46
N LEU A 30 10.65 -7.32 8.76
CA LEU A 30 11.16 -8.27 7.79
C LEU A 30 11.42 -7.63 6.42
N LEU A 31 10.83 -6.46 6.15
CA LEU A 31 10.89 -5.81 4.84
C LEU A 31 11.87 -4.63 4.87
N PRO A 32 12.73 -4.48 3.85
CA PRO A 32 13.54 -3.27 3.72
C PRO A 32 12.66 -2.01 3.62
N PRO A 33 13.15 -0.85 4.12
CA PRO A 33 12.43 0.42 4.01
C PRO A 33 12.00 0.72 2.57
N GLY A 34 10.74 1.13 2.39
CA GLY A 34 10.19 1.50 1.08
C GLY A 34 9.71 0.34 0.20
N VAL A 35 9.90 -0.92 0.59
CA VAL A 35 9.39 -2.09 -0.16
C VAL A 35 7.87 -2.22 -0.08
N LEU A 36 7.30 -1.98 1.10
CA LEU A 36 5.86 -1.90 1.31
C LEU A 36 5.53 -0.55 1.96
N ASN A 37 4.74 0.26 1.26
CA ASN A 37 4.25 1.54 1.76
C ASN A 37 2.72 1.47 1.82
N ILE A 38 2.15 1.73 2.99
CA ILE A 38 0.69 1.74 3.15
C ILE A 38 0.21 3.18 3.21
N VAL A 39 -0.75 3.53 2.35
CA VAL A 39 -1.32 4.87 2.28
C VAL A 39 -2.82 4.78 2.53
N ASN A 40 -3.26 5.36 3.65
CA ASN A 40 -4.68 5.48 3.97
C ASN A 40 -5.27 6.74 3.32
N GLY A 41 -6.53 6.66 2.94
CA GLY A 41 -7.28 7.78 2.36
C GLY A 41 -8.51 7.31 1.62
N PHE A 42 -9.42 8.24 1.33
CA PHE A 42 -10.64 7.96 0.60
C PHE A 42 -10.39 7.59 -0.86
N GLY A 43 -11.31 6.83 -1.46
CA GLY A 43 -11.23 6.46 -2.87
C GLY A 43 -11.13 7.67 -3.81
N ALA A 44 -11.92 8.72 -3.57
CA ALA A 44 -11.95 9.93 -4.39
C ALA A 44 -10.62 10.72 -4.38
N GLU A 45 -9.81 10.54 -3.34
CA GLU A 45 -8.54 11.26 -3.16
C GLU A 45 -7.36 10.33 -3.43
N ALA A 46 -7.02 9.47 -2.46
CA ALA A 46 -5.87 8.58 -2.54
C ALA A 46 -6.05 7.50 -3.61
N GLY A 47 -7.25 6.93 -3.73
CA GLY A 47 -7.54 5.91 -4.75
C GLY A 47 -7.36 6.45 -6.17
N GLN A 48 -8.01 7.58 -6.47
CA GLN A 48 -7.94 8.22 -7.78
C GLN A 48 -6.52 8.69 -8.12
N ALA A 49 -5.81 9.29 -7.16
CA ALA A 49 -4.43 9.71 -7.34
C ALA A 49 -3.50 8.55 -7.68
N LEU A 50 -3.64 7.41 -6.99
CA LEU A 50 -2.85 6.21 -7.27
C LEU A 50 -3.20 5.60 -8.63
N ALA A 51 -4.49 5.45 -8.95
CA ALA A 51 -4.95 4.84 -10.20
C ALA A 51 -4.49 5.61 -11.45
N THR A 52 -4.40 6.93 -11.36
CA THR A 52 -4.01 7.82 -12.47
C THR A 52 -2.52 8.16 -12.50
N SER A 53 -1.75 7.79 -11.47
CA SER A 53 -0.32 8.05 -11.39
C SER A 53 0.45 7.34 -12.51
N LYS A 54 1.22 8.11 -13.30
CA LYS A 54 2.14 7.59 -14.32
C LYS A 54 3.41 6.96 -13.72
N ARG A 55 3.63 7.09 -12.40
CA ARG A 55 4.78 6.52 -11.69
C ARG A 55 4.55 5.08 -11.21
N ILE A 56 3.33 4.57 -11.34
CA ILE A 56 2.98 3.21 -10.94
C ILE A 56 2.91 2.34 -12.20
N ALA A 57 3.72 1.28 -12.23
CA ALA A 57 3.63 0.27 -13.27
C ALA A 57 2.30 -0.49 -13.12
N LYS A 58 1.60 -0.70 -14.25
CA LYS A 58 0.27 -1.31 -14.31
C LYS A 58 0.33 -2.67 -14.96
#